data_AF-A0AAU3R3I5-F1
#
_entry.id   AF-A0AAU3R3I5-F1
#
_cell.length_a   1.000
_cell.length_b   1.000
_cell.length_c   1.000
_cell.angle_alpha   90.00
_cell.angle_beta   90.00
_cell.angle_gamma   90.00
#
_symmetry.space_group_name_H-M   'P 1'
#
loop_
_entity.id
_entity.type
_entity.pdbx_description
1 polymer ?
#
loop_
_entity_poly.entity_id
_entity_poly.type
_entity_poly.pdbx_seq_one_letter_code
_entity_poly.pdbx_strand_id
1 'polypeptide(L)'
;MPVSKRLRYEILRRDSHTCRYCGATAPAVPLRIDHVVPVALGGTHTADNLVTSCEPCNNGKSSSTVGADLVADVAEDAMRWAAAMQRAGDNLLEQERPKQEYRQAFLTQWNAWGRGEGAARLTFPLPAGWKASIERFRTAGLPSWVWEEIVDTSMGYESVKAENKFKYCCGIAWNQIHALQAEARSHLTPASSNVTRLDTEDPEALAVEAAHLLWGQEWATVLAGPTPEQAAEFRATAYEALASGRTPAELVQAAEYGAWFATADARQAIQHLEDQRSFIDRYVAHSVFEHAWYFSHGEASPKEVLETLWVNCTQLYEAGAHPVPVILAAAAAGLGDTTDLYVGLSAEQHEITGSHPRLLHAEDIWAHTWKKTSPDFTWPTAEERTELRAHLEQLRQSASYNTLDVYTAAAKAGLAHATALDVPHPHDAAEQPPTPVGLPPEFAPGGSRARMPADDDQAAPRLTGDARVCAPASSD
;
A
#
# COMPACT_ATOMS: atom_id res chain seq x y z
N MET A 1 23.17 -19.91 8.39
CA MET A 1 23.38 -20.15 6.95
C MET A 1 24.32 -19.07 6.40
N PRO A 2 25.21 -19.34 5.44
CA PRO A 2 26.04 -18.28 4.86
C PRO A 2 25.21 -17.32 3.99
N VAL A 3 25.49 -16.02 4.04
CA VAL A 3 24.84 -14.99 3.20
C VAL A 3 25.16 -15.27 1.73
N SER A 4 24.13 -15.36 0.88
CA SER A 4 24.28 -15.71 -0.54
C SER A 4 25.07 -14.65 -1.32
N LYS A 5 25.79 -15.06 -2.39
CA LYS A 5 26.56 -14.11 -3.23
C LYS A 5 25.69 -13.00 -3.82
N ARG A 6 24.46 -13.35 -4.23
CA ARG A 6 23.46 -12.40 -4.74
C ARG A 6 23.11 -11.35 -3.69
N LEU A 7 22.75 -11.79 -2.49
CA LEU A 7 22.39 -10.88 -1.39
C LEU A 7 23.57 -9.99 -1.00
N ARG A 8 24.80 -10.52 -0.98
CA ARG A 8 26.00 -9.71 -0.71
C ARG A 8 26.18 -8.58 -1.74
N TYR A 9 25.96 -8.87 -3.02
CA TYR A 9 26.03 -7.85 -4.07
C TYR A 9 24.91 -6.80 -3.95
N GLU A 10 23.69 -7.25 -3.63
CA GLU A 10 22.54 -6.35 -3.42
C GLU A 10 22.80 -5.38 -2.26
N ILE A 11 23.37 -5.85 -1.14
CA ILE A 11 23.72 -4.99 0.01
C ILE A 11 24.85 -4.00 -0.32
N LEU A 12 25.91 -4.45 -1.01
CA LEU A 12 26.99 -3.56 -1.46
C LEU A 12 26.48 -2.46 -2.40
N ARG A 13 25.56 -2.82 -3.31
CA ARG A 13 24.94 -1.87 -4.23
C ARG A 13 24.02 -0.90 -3.48
N ARG A 14 23.21 -1.40 -2.54
CA ARG A 14 22.32 -0.58 -1.68
C ARG A 14 23.12 0.49 -0.93
N ASP A 15 24.26 0.11 -0.38
CA ASP A 15 25.10 1.00 0.43
C ASP A 15 26.10 1.80 -0.41
N SER A 16 25.93 1.86 -1.73
CA SER A 16 26.81 2.58 -2.67
C SER A 16 28.29 2.24 -2.50
N HIS A 17 28.60 0.98 -2.19
CA HIS A 17 29.97 0.52 -1.90
C HIS A 17 30.68 1.39 -0.86
N THR A 18 29.94 1.77 0.19
CA THR A 18 30.39 2.64 1.27
C THR A 18 30.15 1.97 2.62
N CYS A 19 31.16 1.99 3.49
CA CYS A 19 31.04 1.51 4.87
C CYS A 19 29.98 2.34 5.61
N ARG A 20 28.92 1.69 6.11
CA ARG A 20 27.85 2.38 6.84
C ARG A 20 28.27 2.89 8.22
N TYR A 21 29.40 2.42 8.76
CA TYR A 21 29.89 2.84 10.07
C TYR A 21 30.81 4.07 10.03
N CYS A 22 31.62 4.22 8.97
CA CYS A 22 32.63 5.28 8.92
C CYS A 22 32.67 6.06 7.60
N GLY A 23 31.82 5.71 6.63
CA GLY A 23 31.77 6.38 5.33
C GLY A 23 32.92 6.03 4.37
N ALA A 24 33.85 5.15 4.75
CA ALA A 24 34.96 4.75 3.88
C ALA A 24 34.46 3.93 2.67
N THR A 25 34.98 4.23 1.47
CA THR A 25 34.52 3.64 0.21
C THR A 25 35.54 2.68 -0.41
N ALA A 26 35.05 1.77 -1.26
CA ALA A 26 35.93 0.97 -2.11
C ALA A 26 36.51 1.83 -3.26
N PRO A 27 37.74 1.57 -3.75
CA PRO A 27 38.65 0.49 -3.36
C PRO A 27 39.60 0.85 -2.20
N ALA A 28 39.49 2.06 -1.64
CA ALA A 28 40.40 2.55 -0.61
C ALA A 28 40.41 1.68 0.66
N VAL A 29 39.28 1.05 0.98
CA VAL A 29 39.16 0.02 2.02
C VAL A 29 38.48 -1.24 1.49
N PRO A 30 38.90 -2.44 1.93
CA PRO A 30 38.18 -3.67 1.64
C PRO A 30 36.84 -3.67 2.38
N LEU A 31 35.76 -3.88 1.62
CA LEU A 31 34.39 -3.95 2.15
C LEU A 31 33.94 -5.39 2.36
N ARG A 32 33.12 -5.58 3.39
CA ARG A 32 32.50 -6.84 3.80
C ARG A 32 31.02 -6.58 4.12
N ILE A 33 30.25 -7.67 4.18
CA ILE A 33 28.89 -7.63 4.70
C ILE A 33 28.97 -8.00 6.18
N ASP A 34 28.45 -7.13 7.03
CA ASP A 34 28.36 -7.29 8.46
C ASP A 34 26.90 -7.41 8.92
N HIS A 35 26.69 -8.12 10.02
CA HIS A 35 25.40 -8.28 10.67
C HIS A 35 25.20 -7.19 11.71
N VAL A 36 24.17 -6.35 11.55
CA VAL A 36 23.87 -5.26 12.49
C VAL A 36 23.71 -5.81 13.91
N VAL A 37 22.80 -6.78 14.06
CA VAL A 37 22.67 -7.66 15.22
C VAL A 37 23.52 -8.91 14.96
N PRO A 38 24.54 -9.22 15.80
CA PRO A 38 25.36 -10.42 15.64
C PRO A 38 24.54 -11.71 15.61
N VAL A 39 24.97 -12.67 14.78
CA VAL A 39 24.32 -14.01 14.71
C VAL A 39 24.29 -14.70 16.08
N ALA A 40 25.33 -14.50 16.90
CA ALA A 40 25.40 -15.03 18.27
C ALA A 40 24.30 -14.50 19.21
N LEU A 41 23.72 -13.33 18.89
CA LEU A 41 22.60 -12.71 19.61
C LEU A 41 21.26 -12.91 18.88
N GLY A 42 21.19 -13.82 17.91
CA GLY A 42 19.95 -14.13 17.17
C GLY A 42 19.74 -13.30 15.90
N GLY A 43 20.76 -12.57 15.44
CA GLY A 43 20.67 -11.78 14.20
C GLY A 43 20.36 -12.61 12.96
N THR A 44 19.40 -12.15 12.16
CA THR A 44 18.94 -12.79 10.93
C THR A 44 19.89 -12.58 9.75
N HIS A 45 19.79 -13.43 8.72
CA HIS A 45 20.54 -13.29 7.47
C HIS A 45 19.75 -12.53 6.38
N THR A 46 18.77 -11.75 6.79
CA THR A 46 17.88 -10.97 5.91
C THR A 46 18.47 -9.58 5.66
N ALA A 47 18.04 -8.93 4.56
CA ALA A 47 18.66 -7.69 4.09
C ALA A 47 18.59 -6.52 5.09
N ASP A 48 17.57 -6.53 5.95
CA ASP A 48 17.33 -5.58 7.04
C ASP A 48 18.38 -5.67 8.16
N ASN A 49 18.98 -6.83 8.40
CA ASN A 49 20.02 -7.02 9.41
C ASN A 49 21.45 -7.05 8.83
N LEU A 50 21.63 -6.73 7.54
CA LEU A 50 22.91 -6.77 6.85
C LEU A 50 23.32 -5.38 6.37
N VAL A 51 24.59 -5.02 6.54
CA VAL A 51 25.18 -3.76 6.06
C VAL A 51 26.57 -3.94 5.48
N THR A 52 26.99 -2.99 4.66
CA THR A 52 28.36 -2.86 4.18
C THR A 52 29.24 -2.25 5.26
N SER A 53 30.30 -2.96 5.64
CA SER A 53 31.31 -2.51 6.61
C SER A 53 32.71 -2.62 6.01
N CYS A 54 33.58 -1.66 6.31
CA CYS A 54 35.01 -1.83 6.05
C CYS A 54 35.61 -2.83 7.04
N GLU A 55 36.72 -3.45 6.66
CA GLU A 55 37.42 -4.43 7.49
C GLU A 55 37.83 -3.89 8.88
N PRO A 56 38.32 -2.64 9.03
CA PRO A 56 38.58 -2.05 10.35
C PRO A 56 37.33 -1.97 11.26
N CYS A 57 36.21 -1.47 10.75
CA CYS A 57 34.96 -1.37 11.52
C CYS A 57 34.40 -2.77 11.85
N ASN A 58 34.49 -3.70 10.90
CA ASN A 58 34.01 -5.07 11.08
C ASN A 58 34.83 -5.82 12.13
N ASN A 59 36.16 -5.64 12.15
CA ASN A 59 37.04 -6.27 13.12
C ASN A 59 36.94 -5.60 14.51
N GLY A 60 36.64 -4.30 14.56
CA GLY A 60 36.41 -3.57 15.81
C GLY A 60 35.12 -3.96 16.54
N LYS A 61 34.19 -4.65 15.86
CA LYS A 61 32.87 -5.05 16.38
C LYS A 61 32.85 -6.41 17.10
N SER A 62 34.00 -6.96 17.50
CA SER A 62 34.07 -8.27 18.18
C SER A 62 32.94 -8.46 19.21
N SER A 63 32.02 -9.41 18.97
CA SER A 63 30.86 -9.78 19.81
C SER A 63 30.07 -8.66 20.51
N SER A 64 30.24 -7.39 20.14
CA SER A 64 29.68 -6.23 20.82
C SER A 64 28.76 -5.49 19.89
N THR A 65 27.57 -5.14 20.37
CA THR A 65 26.64 -4.25 19.67
C THR A 65 27.27 -2.86 19.58
N VAL A 66 27.28 -2.27 18.38
CA VAL A 66 27.66 -0.86 18.19
C VAL A 66 26.64 0.01 18.94
N GLY A 67 27.07 1.08 19.59
CA GLY A 67 26.19 1.96 20.37
C GLY A 67 24.98 2.46 19.56
N ALA A 68 23.85 2.65 20.25
CA ALA A 68 22.53 2.95 19.66
C ALA A 68 22.55 4.13 18.65
N ASP A 69 23.40 5.12 18.90
CA ASP A 69 23.50 6.33 18.08
C ASP A 69 24.11 6.10 16.68
N LEU A 70 24.86 5.00 16.49
CA LEU A 70 25.43 4.60 15.19
C LEU A 70 24.54 3.62 14.40
N VAL A 71 23.47 3.11 15.02
CA VAL A 71 22.63 2.03 14.47
C VAL A 71 21.20 2.51 14.19
N ALA A 72 20.75 3.61 14.79
CA ALA A 72 19.43 4.20 14.57
C ALA A 72 19.15 4.45 13.08
N ASP A 73 20.09 5.08 12.37
CA ASP A 73 19.96 5.37 10.94
C ASP A 73 19.92 4.10 10.06
N VAL A 74 20.56 3.01 10.50
CA VAL A 74 20.63 1.76 9.75
C VAL A 74 19.32 0.97 9.85
N ALA A 75 18.71 0.92 11.04
CA ALA A 75 17.42 0.28 11.24
C ALA A 75 16.32 1.03 10.48
N GLU A 76 16.36 2.36 10.50
CA GLU A 76 15.42 3.20 9.76
C GLU A 76 15.59 3.05 8.24
N ASP A 77 16.83 3.06 7.73
CA ASP A 77 17.12 2.80 6.32
C ASP A 77 16.71 1.39 5.87
N ALA A 78 16.85 0.39 6.73
CA ALA A 78 16.40 -0.98 6.47
C ALA A 78 14.87 -1.07 6.35
N MET A 79 14.14 -0.39 7.24
CA MET A 79 12.67 -0.32 7.18
C MET A 79 12.19 0.47 5.96
N ARG A 80 12.85 1.58 5.61
CA ARG A 80 12.56 2.36 4.39
C ARG A 80 12.77 1.53 3.12
N TRP A 81 13.85 0.74 3.06
CA TRP A 81 14.10 -0.17 1.94
C TRP A 81 13.08 -1.31 1.84
N ALA A 82 12.69 -1.91 2.96
CA ALA A 82 11.65 -2.94 2.99
C ALA A 82 10.31 -2.39 2.46
N ALA A 83 9.92 -1.19 2.90
CA ALA A 83 8.74 -0.50 2.39
C ALA A 83 8.86 -0.17 0.89
N ALA A 84 10.04 0.25 0.42
CA ALA A 84 10.28 0.51 -1.00
C ALA A 84 10.20 -0.76 -1.86
N MET A 85 10.73 -1.88 -1.38
CA MET A 85 10.63 -3.19 -2.03
C MET A 85 9.20 -3.70 -2.07
N GLN A 86 8.43 -3.51 -1.00
CA GLN A 86 7.01 -3.87 -0.95
C GLN A 86 6.21 -3.02 -1.95
N ARG A 87 6.41 -1.70 -1.97
CA ARG A 87 5.81 -0.79 -2.97
C ARG A 87 6.19 -1.19 -4.40
N ALA A 88 7.44 -1.59 -4.64
CA ALA A 88 7.87 -2.08 -5.95
C ALA A 88 7.17 -3.39 -6.33
N GLY A 89 6.94 -4.29 -5.37
CA GLY A 89 6.14 -5.51 -5.55
C GLY A 89 4.67 -5.21 -5.85
N ASP A 90 4.06 -4.28 -5.11
CA ASP A 90 2.68 -3.86 -5.29
C ASP A 90 2.48 -3.19 -6.66
N ASN A 91 3.42 -2.35 -7.10
CA ASN A 91 3.42 -1.75 -8.43
C ASN A 91 3.52 -2.80 -9.55
N LEU A 92 4.30 -3.86 -9.37
CA LEU A 92 4.36 -4.96 -10.33
C LEU A 92 3.03 -5.72 -10.39
N LEU A 93 2.40 -5.96 -9.24
CA LEU A 93 1.06 -6.57 -9.15
C LEU A 93 0.00 -5.71 -9.84
N GLU A 94 0.03 -4.40 -9.60
CA GLU A 94 -0.84 -3.41 -10.24
C GLU A 94 -0.69 -3.41 -11.76
N GLN A 95 0.55 -3.45 -12.26
CA GLN A 95 0.84 -3.51 -13.70
C GLN A 95 0.42 -4.84 -14.35
N GLU A 96 0.45 -5.94 -13.61
CA GLU A 96 0.05 -7.26 -14.11
C GLU A 96 -1.46 -7.52 -14.02
N ARG A 97 -2.17 -6.87 -13.10
CA ARG A 97 -3.60 -7.09 -12.86
C ARG A 97 -4.46 -6.87 -14.13
N PRO A 98 -4.34 -5.78 -14.90
CA PRO A 98 -5.11 -5.59 -16.12
C PRO A 98 -4.85 -6.69 -17.17
N LYS A 99 -3.63 -7.22 -17.24
CA LYS A 99 -3.28 -8.33 -18.15
C LYS A 99 -3.96 -9.62 -17.72
N GLN A 100 -4.03 -9.88 -16.42
CA GLN A 100 -4.66 -11.07 -15.85
C GLN A 100 -6.18 -11.03 -16.01
N GLU A 101 -6.82 -9.91 -15.67
CA GLU A 101 -8.26 -9.70 -15.81
C GLU A 101 -8.71 -9.86 -17.27
N TYR A 102 -7.98 -9.26 -18.20
CA TYR A 102 -8.29 -9.36 -19.63
C TYR A 102 -8.20 -10.81 -20.15
N ARG A 103 -7.17 -11.56 -19.72
CA ARG A 103 -7.04 -12.99 -20.06
C ARG A 103 -8.14 -13.83 -19.43
N GLN A 104 -8.53 -13.50 -18.20
CA GLN A 104 -9.58 -14.21 -17.50
C GLN A 104 -10.94 -13.99 -18.18
N ALA A 105 -11.24 -12.77 -18.64
CA ALA A 105 -12.44 -12.48 -19.41
C ALA A 105 -12.53 -13.36 -20.67
N PHE A 106 -11.43 -13.49 -21.43
CA PHE A 106 -11.37 -14.42 -22.56
C PHE A 106 -11.58 -15.88 -22.15
N LEU A 107 -10.87 -16.36 -21.12
CA LEU A 107 -10.97 -17.75 -20.66
C LEU A 107 -12.35 -18.12 -20.15
N THR A 108 -13.04 -17.21 -19.47
CA THR A 108 -14.42 -17.41 -19.01
C THR A 108 -15.32 -17.75 -20.19
N GLN A 109 -15.25 -16.94 -21.26
CA GLN A 109 -16.06 -17.17 -22.46
C GLN A 109 -15.61 -18.42 -23.22
N TRP A 110 -14.30 -18.63 -23.36
CA TRP A 110 -13.75 -19.79 -24.06
C TRP A 110 -14.11 -21.12 -23.41
N ASN A 111 -14.03 -21.20 -22.08
CA ASN A 111 -14.31 -22.42 -21.32
C ASN A 111 -15.81 -22.65 -21.08
N ALA A 112 -16.63 -21.59 -21.15
CA ALA A 112 -18.08 -21.71 -21.12
C ALA A 112 -18.61 -22.58 -22.28
N TRP A 113 -17.84 -22.69 -23.38
CA TRP A 113 -18.17 -23.49 -24.54
C TRP A 113 -17.72 -24.96 -24.44
N GLY A 114 -18.57 -25.87 -24.93
CA GLY A 114 -18.29 -27.30 -25.09
C GLY A 114 -19.55 -28.10 -25.45
N ARG A 115 -19.43 -29.20 -26.20
CA ARG A 115 -20.57 -30.10 -26.52
C ARG A 115 -20.50 -31.37 -25.67
N GLY A 116 -21.58 -31.76 -25.00
CA GLY A 116 -21.67 -32.95 -24.13
C GLY A 116 -21.64 -32.62 -22.63
N GLU A 117 -21.99 -33.60 -21.80
CA GLU A 117 -22.05 -33.47 -20.33
C GLU A 117 -20.99 -34.32 -19.63
N GLY A 118 -20.55 -33.86 -18.45
CA GLY A 118 -19.59 -34.58 -17.61
C GLY A 118 -18.26 -34.85 -18.31
N ALA A 119 -17.74 -36.07 -18.17
CA ALA A 119 -16.45 -36.49 -18.73
C ALA A 119 -16.42 -36.56 -20.27
N ALA A 120 -17.57 -36.43 -20.95
CA ALA A 120 -17.69 -36.47 -22.42
C ALA A 120 -17.77 -35.07 -23.06
N ARG A 121 -17.65 -33.99 -22.28
CA ARG A 121 -17.69 -32.62 -22.79
C ARG A 121 -16.50 -32.35 -23.71
N LEU A 122 -16.78 -32.09 -24.98
CA LEU A 122 -15.81 -31.62 -25.97
C LEU A 122 -15.27 -30.25 -25.54
N THR A 123 -13.99 -30.22 -25.18
CA THR A 123 -13.23 -28.99 -24.88
C THR A 123 -12.41 -28.57 -26.09
N PHE A 124 -12.26 -27.27 -26.32
CA PHE A 124 -11.41 -26.73 -27.38
C PHE A 124 -10.06 -26.30 -26.79
N PRO A 125 -8.98 -27.09 -26.97
CA PRO A 125 -7.69 -26.74 -26.40
C PRO A 125 -7.10 -25.50 -27.08
N LEU A 126 -6.46 -24.64 -26.28
CA LEU A 126 -5.75 -23.46 -26.76
C LEU A 126 -4.31 -23.80 -27.17
N PRO A 127 -3.76 -23.18 -28.22
CA PRO A 127 -2.39 -23.44 -28.67
C PRO A 127 -1.33 -22.85 -27.73
N ALA A 128 -0.12 -23.42 -27.74
CA ALA A 128 1.04 -22.89 -27.03
C ALA A 128 1.41 -21.50 -27.58
N GLY A 129 1.03 -20.44 -26.87
CA GLY A 129 1.20 -19.05 -27.30
C GLY A 129 -0.08 -18.21 -27.34
N TRP A 130 -1.25 -18.80 -27.03
CA TRP A 130 -2.52 -18.07 -27.01
C TRP A 130 -2.47 -16.80 -26.13
N LYS A 131 -1.77 -16.85 -24.99
CA LYS A 131 -1.61 -15.71 -24.07
C LYS A 131 -1.00 -14.49 -24.75
N ALA A 132 0.00 -14.70 -25.62
CA ALA A 132 0.65 -13.62 -26.37
C ALA A 132 -0.30 -13.02 -27.43
N SER A 133 -1.18 -13.83 -28.03
CA SER A 133 -2.22 -13.31 -28.93
C SER A 133 -3.23 -12.44 -28.18
N ILE A 134 -3.72 -12.91 -27.02
CA ILE A 134 -4.64 -12.13 -26.18
C ILE A 134 -4.02 -10.80 -25.74
N GLU A 135 -2.73 -10.81 -25.38
CA GLU A 135 -2.00 -9.58 -25.02
C GLU A 135 -1.90 -8.59 -26.19
N ARG A 136 -1.68 -9.08 -27.42
CA ARG A 136 -1.66 -8.24 -28.62
C ARG A 136 -3.00 -7.56 -28.86
N PHE A 137 -4.12 -8.25 -28.65
CA PHE A 137 -5.45 -7.66 -28.79
C PHE A 137 -5.72 -6.58 -27.74
N ARG A 138 -5.35 -6.83 -26.48
CA ARG A 138 -5.42 -5.82 -25.41
C ARG A 138 -4.62 -4.57 -25.76
N THR A 139 -3.39 -4.76 -26.23
CA THR A 139 -2.47 -3.65 -26.59
C THR A 139 -2.93 -2.91 -27.84
N ALA A 140 -3.62 -3.58 -28.75
CA ALA A 140 -4.22 -2.98 -29.94
C ALA A 140 -5.54 -2.25 -29.65
N GLY A 141 -6.03 -2.26 -28.40
CA GLY A 141 -7.21 -1.51 -27.95
C GLY A 141 -8.53 -2.27 -28.00
N LEU A 142 -8.53 -3.59 -28.17
CA LEU A 142 -9.77 -4.37 -28.14
C LEU A 142 -10.29 -4.48 -26.70
N PRO A 143 -11.51 -4.02 -26.36
CA PRO A 143 -12.04 -4.09 -25.01
C PRO A 143 -12.34 -5.53 -24.57
N SER A 144 -12.39 -5.81 -23.26
CA SER A 144 -12.56 -7.19 -22.75
C SER A 144 -13.97 -7.75 -22.90
N TRP A 145 -14.99 -6.88 -22.88
CA TRP A 145 -16.39 -7.30 -22.95
C TRP A 145 -16.80 -7.88 -24.31
N VAL A 146 -16.07 -7.57 -25.40
CA VAL A 146 -16.36 -8.14 -26.73
C VAL A 146 -16.05 -9.63 -26.83
N TRP A 147 -15.33 -10.20 -25.85
CA TRP A 147 -14.96 -11.61 -25.89
C TRP A 147 -16.17 -12.56 -25.91
N GLU A 148 -17.29 -12.17 -25.31
CA GLU A 148 -18.53 -12.96 -25.34
C GLU A 148 -18.99 -13.18 -26.78
N GLU A 149 -19.21 -12.10 -27.53
CA GLU A 149 -19.67 -12.14 -28.93
C GLU A 149 -18.64 -12.81 -29.85
N ILE A 150 -17.35 -12.48 -29.70
CA ILE A 150 -16.28 -13.03 -30.54
C ILE A 150 -16.20 -14.54 -30.36
N VAL A 151 -16.22 -15.03 -29.12
CA VAL A 151 -16.13 -16.46 -28.83
C VAL A 151 -17.40 -17.18 -29.26
N ASP A 152 -18.58 -16.62 -28.96
CA ASP A 152 -19.88 -17.18 -29.37
C ASP A 152 -19.96 -17.37 -30.89
N THR A 153 -19.62 -16.32 -31.65
CA THR A 153 -19.56 -16.35 -33.13
C THR A 153 -18.55 -17.38 -33.62
N SER A 154 -17.37 -17.43 -32.99
CA SER A 154 -16.32 -18.37 -33.37
C SER A 154 -16.74 -19.82 -33.18
N MET A 155 -17.41 -20.11 -32.08
CA MET A 155 -17.83 -21.45 -31.69
C MET A 155 -19.07 -21.90 -32.48
N GLY A 156 -20.04 -21.00 -32.69
CA GLY A 156 -21.27 -21.25 -33.45
C GLY A 156 -21.06 -21.55 -34.94
N TYR A 157 -19.90 -21.17 -35.51
CA TYR A 157 -19.63 -21.40 -36.92
C TYR A 157 -19.20 -22.85 -37.24
N GLU A 158 -20.15 -23.73 -37.56
CA GLU A 158 -19.95 -25.19 -37.64
C GLU A 158 -18.94 -25.66 -38.69
N SER A 159 -18.71 -24.90 -39.75
CA SER A 159 -17.77 -25.28 -40.82
C SER A 159 -16.29 -25.09 -40.44
N VAL A 160 -15.98 -24.36 -39.36
CA VAL A 160 -14.62 -24.23 -38.84
C VAL A 160 -14.29 -25.43 -37.95
N LYS A 161 -13.26 -26.19 -38.34
CA LYS A 161 -12.74 -27.32 -37.56
C LYS A 161 -12.31 -26.87 -36.15
N ALA A 162 -12.48 -27.75 -35.16
CA ALA A 162 -12.15 -27.50 -33.75
C ALA A 162 -10.73 -26.92 -33.54
N GLU A 163 -9.73 -27.51 -34.20
CA GLU A 163 -8.32 -27.06 -34.16
C GLU A 163 -8.10 -25.63 -34.70
N ASN A 164 -9.00 -25.14 -35.56
CA ASN A 164 -8.91 -23.81 -36.17
C ASN A 164 -9.80 -22.77 -35.47
N LYS A 165 -10.58 -23.15 -34.46
CA LYS A 165 -11.49 -22.24 -33.75
C LYS A 165 -10.76 -21.05 -33.13
N PHE A 166 -9.60 -21.27 -32.53
CA PHE A 166 -8.81 -20.18 -31.94
C PHE A 166 -8.24 -19.23 -33.00
N LYS A 167 -7.79 -19.78 -34.13
CA LYS A 167 -7.32 -18.97 -35.27
C LYS A 167 -8.45 -18.13 -35.86
N TYR A 168 -9.64 -18.72 -36.00
CA TYR A 168 -10.83 -18.03 -36.49
C TYR A 168 -11.26 -16.91 -35.53
N CYS A 169 -11.30 -17.20 -34.22
CA CYS A 169 -11.53 -16.22 -33.16
C CYS A 169 -10.56 -15.03 -33.22
N CYS A 170 -9.27 -15.29 -33.46
CA CYS A 170 -8.27 -14.23 -33.64
C CYS A 170 -8.55 -13.36 -34.88
N GLY A 171 -9.10 -13.95 -35.95
CA GLY A 171 -9.49 -13.20 -37.15
C GLY A 171 -10.66 -12.24 -36.90
N ILE A 172 -11.68 -12.69 -36.16
CA ILE A 172 -12.80 -11.83 -35.76
C ILE A 172 -12.32 -10.67 -34.87
N ALA A 173 -11.45 -10.97 -33.91
CA ALA A 173 -10.84 -9.95 -33.05
C ALA A 173 -10.08 -8.86 -33.84
N TRP A 174 -9.27 -9.26 -34.84
CA TRP A 174 -8.59 -8.29 -35.71
C TRP A 174 -9.55 -7.47 -36.56
N ASN A 175 -10.63 -8.07 -37.07
CA ASN A 175 -11.65 -7.32 -37.80
C ASN A 175 -12.30 -6.24 -36.94
N GLN A 176 -12.63 -6.55 -35.67
CA GLN A 176 -13.14 -5.55 -34.73
C GLN A 176 -12.11 -4.46 -34.43
N ILE A 177 -10.83 -4.82 -34.22
CA ILE A 177 -9.75 -3.83 -34.03
C ILE A 177 -9.64 -2.90 -35.23
N HIS A 178 -9.67 -3.44 -36.46
CA HIS A 178 -9.58 -2.62 -37.67
C HIS A 178 -10.78 -1.67 -37.82
N ALA A 179 -11.98 -2.11 -37.41
CA ALA A 179 -13.17 -1.26 -37.37
C ALA A 179 -13.01 -0.12 -36.34
N LEU A 180 -12.61 -0.43 -35.11
CA LEU A 180 -12.32 0.55 -34.06
C LEU A 180 -11.26 1.57 -34.51
N GLN A 181 -10.19 1.11 -35.15
CA GLN A 181 -9.13 1.98 -35.67
C GLN A 181 -9.59 2.83 -36.86
N ALA A 182 -10.53 2.35 -37.67
CA ALA A 182 -11.12 3.14 -38.75
C ALA A 182 -12.04 4.24 -38.20
N GLU A 183 -12.87 3.90 -37.22
CA GLU A 183 -13.72 4.85 -36.50
C GLU A 183 -12.90 5.93 -35.80
N ALA A 184 -11.89 5.54 -35.01
CA ALA A 184 -10.97 6.48 -34.36
C ALA A 184 -10.28 7.42 -35.37
N ARG A 185 -9.83 6.89 -36.52
CA ARG A 185 -9.25 7.73 -37.59
C ARG A 185 -10.26 8.71 -38.17
N SER A 186 -11.54 8.31 -38.29
CA SER A 186 -12.58 9.20 -38.80
C SER A 186 -12.78 10.44 -37.91
N HIS A 187 -12.68 10.27 -36.58
CA HIS A 187 -12.70 11.37 -35.60
C HIS A 187 -11.46 12.27 -35.65
N LEU A 188 -10.34 11.79 -36.22
CA LEU A 188 -9.10 12.56 -36.37
C LEU A 188 -8.99 13.28 -37.73
N THR A 189 -9.90 13.04 -38.68
CA THR A 189 -9.92 13.73 -39.98
C THR A 189 -10.67 15.08 -39.86
N PRO A 190 -10.03 16.23 -40.15
CA PRO A 190 -10.53 17.51 -39.68
C PRO A 190 -11.59 18.11 -40.61
N ALA A 191 -12.75 18.47 -40.05
CA ALA A 191 -13.37 19.73 -40.41
C ALA A 191 -12.82 20.78 -39.43
N SER A 192 -12.01 21.72 -39.92
CA SER A 192 -11.30 22.77 -39.16
C SER A 192 -9.99 22.36 -38.51
N SER A 193 -8.89 22.47 -39.26
CA SER A 193 -7.53 22.44 -38.74
C SER A 193 -7.18 23.78 -38.08
N ASN A 194 -7.31 23.84 -36.75
CA ASN A 194 -6.72 24.89 -35.91
C ASN A 194 -5.62 24.32 -34.99
N VAL A 195 -4.97 23.22 -35.39
CA VAL A 195 -3.79 22.72 -34.68
C VAL A 195 -2.57 23.47 -35.20
N THR A 196 -2.15 24.48 -34.47
CA THR A 196 -0.84 25.14 -34.67
C THR A 196 0.25 24.10 -34.50
N ARG A 197 1.00 23.82 -35.57
CA ARG A 197 2.21 22.98 -35.49
C ARG A 197 3.28 23.80 -34.77
N LEU A 198 3.73 23.32 -33.61
CA LEU A 198 4.78 23.96 -32.83
C LEU A 198 6.15 23.61 -33.45
N ASP A 199 6.81 24.60 -34.05
CA ASP A 199 8.16 24.47 -34.63
C ASP A 199 9.24 24.78 -33.58
N THR A 200 9.12 24.24 -32.36
CA THR A 200 10.09 24.45 -31.26
C THR A 200 10.41 23.14 -30.54
N GLU A 201 11.70 22.95 -30.20
CA GLU A 201 12.18 21.85 -29.36
C GLU A 201 12.29 22.24 -27.88
N ASP A 202 11.90 23.47 -27.52
CA ASP A 202 11.94 23.97 -26.16
C ASP A 202 10.87 23.28 -25.27
N PRO A 203 11.27 22.51 -24.24
CA PRO A 203 10.33 21.81 -23.36
C PRO A 203 9.35 22.73 -22.63
N GLU A 204 9.75 23.96 -22.30
CA GLU A 204 8.88 24.92 -21.60
C GLU A 204 7.84 25.48 -22.56
N ALA A 205 8.23 25.87 -23.78
CA ALA A 205 7.30 26.31 -24.82
C ALA A 205 6.30 25.20 -25.20
N LEU A 206 6.74 23.95 -25.29
CA LEU A 206 5.87 22.81 -25.54
C LEU A 206 4.87 22.58 -24.38
N ALA A 207 5.31 22.74 -23.13
CA ALA A 207 4.45 22.62 -21.96
C ALA A 207 3.38 23.71 -21.90
N VAL A 208 3.76 24.96 -22.16
CA VAL A 208 2.82 26.09 -22.20
C VAL A 208 1.78 25.92 -23.28
N GLU A 209 2.17 25.45 -24.46
CA GLU A 209 1.24 25.25 -25.57
C GLU A 209 0.33 24.04 -25.37
N ALA A 210 0.84 22.95 -24.78
CA ALA A 210 0.01 21.82 -24.36
C ALA A 210 -1.03 22.24 -23.31
N ALA A 211 -0.61 23.00 -22.30
CA ALA A 211 -1.50 23.54 -21.27
C ALA A 211 -2.53 24.49 -21.88
N HIS A 212 -2.13 25.37 -22.79
CA HIS A 212 -3.03 26.30 -23.46
C HIS A 212 -4.09 25.59 -24.32
N LEU A 213 -3.69 24.58 -25.10
CA LEU A 213 -4.59 23.79 -25.93
C LEU A 213 -5.60 23.03 -25.07
N LEU A 214 -5.13 22.40 -23.99
CA LEU A 214 -5.99 21.68 -23.05
C LEU A 214 -6.97 22.63 -22.37
N TRP A 215 -6.48 23.75 -21.83
CA TRP A 215 -7.33 24.76 -21.19
C TRP A 215 -8.39 25.31 -22.14
N GLY A 216 -8.01 25.66 -23.36
CA GLY A 216 -8.94 26.21 -24.35
C GLY A 216 -9.97 25.19 -24.84
N GLN A 217 -9.57 23.92 -24.99
CA GLN A 217 -10.47 22.83 -25.37
C GLN A 217 -11.49 22.56 -24.26
N GLU A 218 -11.03 22.39 -23.03
CA GLU A 218 -11.89 22.10 -21.88
C GLU A 218 -12.79 23.30 -21.55
N TRP A 219 -12.31 24.54 -21.67
CA TRP A 219 -13.12 25.75 -21.46
C TRP A 219 -14.31 25.81 -22.41
N ALA A 220 -14.07 25.47 -23.69
CA ALA A 220 -15.10 25.45 -24.72
C ALA A 220 -16.18 24.37 -24.50
N THR A 221 -15.96 23.43 -23.58
CA THR A 221 -16.99 22.46 -23.17
C THR A 221 -17.99 23.05 -22.16
N VAL A 222 -17.56 24.07 -21.40
CA VAL A 222 -18.34 24.69 -20.32
C VAL A 222 -18.94 26.05 -20.74
N LEU A 223 -18.21 26.82 -21.56
CA LEU A 223 -18.59 28.16 -22.02
C LEU A 223 -18.33 28.32 -23.52
N ALA A 224 -18.72 29.49 -24.08
CA ALA A 224 -18.17 29.91 -25.38
C ALA A 224 -16.64 30.00 -25.26
N GLY A 225 -15.93 29.48 -26.28
CA GLY A 225 -14.47 29.37 -26.26
C GLY A 225 -13.76 30.70 -25.93
N PRO A 226 -12.55 30.63 -25.34
CA PRO A 226 -11.86 31.80 -24.82
C PRO A 226 -11.56 32.83 -25.93
N THR A 227 -11.61 34.13 -25.60
CA THR A 227 -11.24 35.18 -26.54
C THR A 227 -9.74 35.16 -26.83
N PRO A 228 -9.28 35.73 -27.96
CA PRO A 228 -7.86 35.83 -28.26
C PRO A 228 -7.04 36.54 -27.16
N GLU A 229 -7.64 37.52 -26.48
CA GLU A 229 -7.01 38.23 -25.36
C GLU A 229 -6.82 37.30 -24.15
N GLN A 230 -7.86 36.52 -23.79
CA GLN A 230 -7.79 35.54 -22.70
C GLN A 230 -6.79 34.42 -23.02
N ALA A 231 -6.74 33.97 -24.27
CA ALA A 231 -5.75 33.00 -24.74
C ALA A 231 -4.31 33.52 -24.61
N ALA A 232 -4.07 34.80 -24.93
CA ALA A 232 -2.76 35.42 -24.80
C ALA A 232 -2.36 35.60 -23.33
N GLU A 233 -3.31 36.01 -22.47
CA GLU A 233 -3.10 36.17 -21.02
C GLU A 233 -2.78 34.84 -20.33
N PHE A 234 -3.50 33.76 -20.68
CA PHE A 234 -3.22 32.42 -20.17
C PHE A 234 -1.80 31.97 -20.51
N ARG A 235 -1.34 32.18 -21.76
CA ARG A 235 0.03 31.81 -22.16
C ARG A 235 1.08 32.62 -21.41
N ALA A 236 0.90 33.94 -21.30
CA ALA A 236 1.84 34.80 -20.59
C ALA A 236 1.99 34.37 -19.13
N THR A 237 0.87 34.12 -18.45
CA THR A 237 0.87 33.67 -17.05
C THR A 237 1.40 32.25 -16.87
N ALA A 238 1.24 31.37 -17.86
CA ALA A 238 1.84 30.04 -17.88
C ALA A 238 3.38 30.08 -17.96
N TYR A 239 3.94 30.98 -18.78
CA TYR A 239 5.39 31.22 -18.81
C TYR A 239 5.92 31.79 -17.48
N GLU A 240 5.19 32.72 -16.87
CA GLU A 240 5.53 33.24 -15.53
C GLU A 240 5.56 32.13 -14.47
N ALA A 241 4.59 31.20 -14.51
CA ALA A 241 4.51 30.08 -13.58
C ALA A 241 5.73 29.14 -13.71
N LEU A 242 6.13 28.78 -14.93
CA LEU A 242 7.34 27.97 -15.16
C LEU A 242 8.60 28.71 -14.69
N ALA A 243 8.73 30.01 -15.01
CA ALA A 243 9.86 30.84 -14.57
C ALA A 243 9.94 30.98 -13.04
N SER A 244 8.81 30.85 -12.33
CA SER A 244 8.74 30.83 -10.86
C SER A 244 9.09 29.48 -10.22
N GLY A 245 9.41 28.46 -11.02
CA GLY A 245 9.86 27.14 -10.58
C GLY A 245 8.77 26.05 -10.58
N ARG A 246 7.60 26.31 -11.16
CA ARG A 246 6.58 25.27 -11.36
C ARG A 246 7.00 24.29 -12.45
N THR A 247 6.57 23.04 -12.30
CA THR A 247 6.85 22.00 -13.28
C THR A 247 5.84 22.02 -14.44
N PRO A 248 6.22 21.56 -15.64
CA PRO A 248 5.29 21.33 -16.76
C PRO A 248 4.05 20.51 -16.40
N ALA A 249 4.19 19.52 -15.51
CA ALA A 249 3.08 18.65 -15.09
C ALA A 249 2.06 19.42 -14.23
N GLU A 250 2.53 20.25 -13.30
CA GLU A 250 1.67 21.11 -12.48
C GLU A 250 0.91 22.12 -13.34
N LEU A 251 1.57 22.67 -14.36
CA LEU A 251 0.94 23.61 -15.29
C LEU A 251 -0.17 22.96 -16.12
N VAL A 252 0.05 21.76 -16.66
CA VAL A 252 -0.98 21.02 -17.41
C VAL A 252 -2.16 20.64 -16.52
N GLN A 253 -1.90 20.21 -15.30
CA GLN A 253 -2.96 19.87 -14.34
C GLN A 253 -3.77 21.11 -13.93
N ALA A 254 -3.11 22.24 -13.70
CA ALA A 254 -3.79 23.51 -13.42
C ALA A 254 -4.61 23.97 -14.62
N ALA A 255 -4.12 23.78 -15.85
CA ALA A 255 -4.83 24.15 -17.07
C ALA A 255 -6.15 23.39 -17.27
N GLU A 256 -6.13 22.07 -17.05
CA GLU A 256 -7.32 21.21 -17.05
C GLU A 256 -8.33 21.68 -16.00
N TYR A 257 -7.84 21.98 -14.80
CA TYR A 257 -8.67 22.45 -13.70
C TYR A 257 -9.28 23.83 -13.96
N GLY A 258 -8.46 24.80 -14.35
CA GLY A 258 -8.88 26.18 -14.60
C GLY A 258 -9.92 26.30 -15.70
N ALA A 259 -9.91 25.40 -16.68
CA ALA A 259 -10.89 25.33 -17.73
C ALA A 259 -12.31 24.98 -17.23
N TRP A 260 -12.41 24.02 -16.29
CA TRP A 260 -13.68 23.62 -15.69
C TRP A 260 -14.33 24.73 -14.85
N PHE A 261 -13.51 25.60 -14.25
CA PHE A 261 -13.96 26.69 -13.39
C PHE A 261 -13.93 28.06 -14.05
N ALA A 262 -13.71 28.10 -15.37
CA ALA A 262 -13.63 29.33 -16.15
C ALA A 262 -12.65 30.37 -15.57
N THR A 263 -11.48 29.95 -15.10
CA THR A 263 -10.44 30.85 -14.58
C THR A 263 -9.70 31.56 -15.71
N ALA A 264 -9.74 32.88 -15.73
CA ALA A 264 -9.28 33.69 -16.86
C ALA A 264 -7.77 33.57 -17.18
N ASP A 265 -6.96 33.09 -16.24
CA ASP A 265 -5.50 32.99 -16.39
C ASP A 265 -4.90 31.80 -15.62
N ALA A 266 -3.65 31.45 -15.96
CA ALA A 266 -2.97 30.28 -15.40
C ALA A 266 -2.62 30.43 -13.90
N ARG A 267 -2.47 31.65 -13.38
CA ARG A 267 -2.20 31.87 -11.93
C ARG A 267 -3.44 31.55 -11.11
N GLN A 268 -4.60 32.01 -11.55
CA GLN A 268 -5.87 31.68 -10.90
C GLN A 268 -6.16 30.18 -10.96
N ALA A 269 -5.86 29.54 -12.09
CA ALA A 269 -5.99 28.11 -12.26
C ALA A 269 -5.11 27.30 -11.28
N ILE A 270 -3.84 27.73 -11.10
CA ILE A 270 -2.89 27.13 -10.16
C ILE A 270 -3.35 27.34 -8.72
N GLN A 271 -3.71 28.58 -8.36
CA GLN A 271 -4.19 28.89 -7.01
C GLN A 271 -5.44 28.09 -6.66
N HIS A 272 -6.40 27.99 -7.59
CA HIS A 272 -7.60 27.19 -7.39
C HIS A 272 -7.30 25.70 -7.27
N LEU A 273 -6.36 25.15 -8.04
CA LEU A 273 -5.95 23.75 -7.89
C LEU A 273 -5.35 23.49 -6.50
N GLU A 274 -4.55 24.42 -5.98
CA GLU A 274 -3.97 24.35 -4.64
C GLU A 274 -5.04 24.47 -3.55
N ASP A 275 -5.97 25.42 -3.70
CA ASP A 275 -7.09 25.62 -2.78
C ASP A 275 -8.06 24.42 -2.79
N GLN A 276 -8.28 23.80 -3.96
CA GLN A 276 -9.27 22.72 -4.14
C GLN A 276 -8.71 21.33 -3.81
N ARG A 277 -7.41 21.10 -3.92
CA ARG A 277 -6.77 19.88 -3.40
C ARG A 277 -7.03 19.72 -1.91
N SER A 278 -6.93 20.83 -1.17
CA SER A 278 -7.29 20.87 0.25
C SER A 278 -8.80 20.68 0.50
N PHE A 279 -9.68 21.13 -0.41
CA PHE A 279 -11.14 20.95 -0.29
C PHE A 279 -11.57 19.51 -0.57
N ILE A 280 -11.01 18.88 -1.61
CA ILE A 280 -11.30 17.49 -2.00
C ILE A 280 -10.82 16.55 -0.90
N ASP A 281 -9.61 16.75 -0.36
CA ASP A 281 -9.08 15.91 0.72
C ASP A 281 -9.95 16.03 2.00
N ARG A 282 -10.42 17.24 2.35
CA ARG A 282 -11.39 17.46 3.43
C ARG A 282 -12.75 16.81 3.18
N TYR A 283 -13.25 16.92 1.96
CA TYR A 283 -14.54 16.34 1.56
C TYR A 283 -14.52 14.81 1.62
N VAL A 284 -13.42 14.17 1.20
CA VAL A 284 -13.27 12.71 1.28
C VAL A 284 -13.22 12.24 2.73
N ALA A 285 -12.46 12.92 3.60
CA ALA A 285 -12.45 12.60 5.04
C ALA A 285 -13.86 12.74 5.67
N HIS A 286 -14.58 13.80 5.32
CA HIS A 286 -15.96 14.04 5.75
C HIS A 286 -16.92 12.92 5.29
N SER A 287 -16.89 12.55 4.02
CA SER A 287 -17.76 11.50 3.46
C SER A 287 -17.47 10.12 4.07
N VAL A 288 -16.20 9.78 4.28
CA VAL A 288 -15.81 8.50 4.88
C VAL A 288 -16.24 8.43 6.35
N PHE A 289 -16.11 9.51 7.10
CA PHE A 289 -16.64 9.62 8.45
C PHE A 289 -18.15 9.39 8.50
N GLU A 290 -18.92 10.08 7.65
CA GLU A 290 -20.39 9.94 7.63
C GLU A 290 -20.84 8.52 7.30
N HIS A 291 -20.18 7.85 6.36
CA HIS A 291 -20.48 6.45 6.06
C HIS A 291 -20.17 5.52 7.24
N ALA A 292 -19.06 5.74 7.94
CA ALA A 292 -18.67 4.97 9.12
C ALA A 292 -19.64 5.21 10.30
N TRP A 293 -20.06 6.46 10.49
CA TRP A 293 -21.05 6.83 11.49
C TRP A 293 -22.40 6.18 11.22
N TYR A 294 -22.89 6.30 9.99
CA TYR A 294 -24.16 5.71 9.57
C TYR A 294 -24.15 4.18 9.73
N PHE A 295 -23.03 3.53 9.39
CA PHE A 295 -22.87 2.10 9.61
C PHE A 295 -22.99 1.71 11.10
N SER A 296 -22.55 2.58 12.00
CA SER A 296 -22.53 2.31 13.45
C SER A 296 -23.85 2.64 14.14
N HIS A 297 -24.56 3.69 13.70
CA HIS A 297 -25.76 4.23 14.36
C HIS A 297 -27.06 3.98 13.59
N GLY A 298 -26.98 3.66 12.29
CA GLY A 298 -28.16 3.53 11.42
C GLY A 298 -28.80 4.87 11.03
N GLU A 299 -28.20 6.00 11.43
CA GLU A 299 -28.65 7.36 11.14
C GLU A 299 -27.47 8.29 10.82
N ALA A 300 -27.76 9.46 10.24
CA ALA A 300 -26.74 10.45 9.90
C ALA A 300 -26.20 11.12 11.17
N SER A 301 -24.93 11.54 11.13
CA SER A 301 -24.33 12.28 12.25
C SER A 301 -24.97 13.67 12.42
N PRO A 302 -25.07 14.18 13.67
CA PRO A 302 -25.45 15.56 13.91
C PRO A 302 -24.52 16.56 13.18
N LYS A 303 -25.08 17.71 12.80
CA LYS A 303 -24.34 18.73 12.04
C LYS A 303 -23.12 19.25 12.81
N GLU A 304 -23.26 19.38 14.12
CA GLU A 304 -22.23 19.89 15.03
C GLU A 304 -21.02 18.93 15.12
N VAL A 305 -21.26 17.62 14.99
CA VAL A 305 -20.22 16.59 14.93
C VAL A 305 -19.41 16.73 13.64
N LEU A 306 -20.10 16.95 12.51
CA LEU A 306 -19.44 17.16 11.21
C LEU A 306 -18.66 18.46 11.13
N GLU A 307 -19.19 19.53 11.72
CA GLU A 307 -18.48 20.81 11.81
C GLU A 307 -17.19 20.67 12.63
N THR A 308 -17.24 19.92 13.73
CA THR A 308 -16.05 19.66 14.56
C THR A 308 -15.01 18.81 13.82
N LEU A 309 -15.45 17.73 13.15
CA LEU A 309 -14.57 16.92 12.29
C LEU A 309 -13.91 17.77 11.20
N TRP A 310 -14.69 18.64 10.54
CA TRP A 310 -14.21 19.51 9.48
C TRP A 310 -13.09 20.44 9.95
N VAL A 311 -13.23 21.01 11.15
CA VAL A 311 -12.20 21.84 11.79
C VAL A 311 -10.94 21.02 12.06
N ASN A 312 -11.08 19.83 12.65
CA ASN A 312 -9.93 18.96 12.98
C ASN A 312 -9.15 18.54 11.72
N CYS A 313 -9.85 18.14 10.66
CA CYS A 313 -9.23 17.82 9.37
C CYS A 313 -8.53 19.04 8.77
N THR A 314 -9.16 20.23 8.84
CA THR A 314 -8.59 21.47 8.31
C THR A 314 -7.27 21.82 9.00
N GLN A 315 -7.22 21.75 10.34
CA GLN A 315 -6.00 22.01 11.11
C GLN A 315 -4.86 21.06 10.73
N LEU A 316 -5.16 19.78 10.52
CA LEU A 316 -4.16 18.79 10.08
C LEU A 316 -3.62 19.11 8.68
N TYR A 317 -4.49 19.45 7.73
CA TYR A 317 -4.06 19.79 6.38
C TYR A 317 -3.25 21.09 6.32
N GLU A 318 -3.65 22.10 7.09
CA GLU A 318 -2.89 23.36 7.22
C GLU A 318 -1.51 23.14 7.83
N ALA A 319 -1.38 22.14 8.72
CA ALA A 319 -0.10 21.70 9.28
C ALA A 319 0.70 20.75 8.36
N GLY A 320 0.22 20.50 7.12
CA GLY A 320 0.92 19.67 6.13
C GLY A 320 0.71 18.17 6.30
N ALA A 321 -0.31 17.72 7.02
CA ALA A 321 -0.64 16.30 7.15
C ALA A 321 -1.04 15.69 5.79
N HIS A 322 -0.54 14.47 5.53
CA HIS A 322 -0.86 13.76 4.30
C HIS A 322 -2.34 13.29 4.28
N PRO A 323 -3.06 13.34 3.14
CA PRO A 323 -4.49 12.98 3.04
C PRO A 323 -4.86 11.61 3.55
N VAL A 324 -4.10 10.57 3.17
CA VAL A 324 -4.42 9.18 3.50
C VAL A 324 -4.52 8.92 5.02
N PRO A 325 -3.52 9.29 5.86
CA PRO A 325 -3.64 9.22 7.32
C PRO A 325 -4.88 9.92 7.89
N VAL A 326 -5.20 11.13 7.41
CA VAL A 326 -6.34 11.91 7.90
C VAL A 326 -7.68 11.24 7.54
N ILE A 327 -7.81 10.70 6.34
CA ILE A 327 -9.00 9.95 5.89
C ILE A 327 -9.20 8.68 6.73
N LEU A 328 -8.11 7.94 7.01
CA LEU A 328 -8.17 6.75 7.85
C LEU A 328 -8.54 7.09 9.31
N ALA A 329 -8.00 8.19 9.84
CA ALA A 329 -8.37 8.69 11.15
C ALA A 329 -9.86 9.09 11.22
N ALA A 330 -10.38 9.74 10.17
CA ALA A 330 -11.79 10.12 10.08
C ALA A 330 -12.71 8.88 9.99
N ALA A 331 -12.31 7.83 9.27
CA ALA A 331 -13.04 6.57 9.23
C ALA A 331 -13.13 5.92 10.63
N ALA A 332 -12.01 5.88 11.35
CA ALA A 332 -11.97 5.35 12.70
C ALA A 332 -12.82 6.16 13.67
N ALA A 333 -12.76 7.50 13.58
CA ALA A 333 -13.56 8.43 14.38
C ALA A 333 -15.07 8.19 14.17
N GLY A 334 -15.51 8.01 12.92
CA GLY A 334 -16.92 7.73 12.61
C GLY A 334 -17.40 6.38 13.14
N LEU A 335 -16.54 5.34 13.13
CA LEU A 335 -16.84 4.05 13.76
C LEU A 335 -16.84 4.13 15.30
N GLY A 336 -16.01 5.01 15.84
CA GLY A 336 -15.77 5.18 17.28
C GLY A 336 -16.76 6.11 17.98
N ASP A 337 -17.68 6.75 17.27
CA ASP A 337 -18.59 7.77 17.82
C ASP A 337 -17.80 8.92 18.49
N THR A 338 -16.80 9.43 17.77
CA THR A 338 -15.98 10.56 18.21
C THR A 338 -15.56 11.42 17.02
N THR A 339 -15.20 12.67 17.25
CA THR A 339 -14.56 13.54 16.25
C THR A 339 -13.04 13.58 16.42
N ASP A 340 -12.51 12.81 17.38
CA ASP A 340 -11.08 12.71 17.63
C ASP A 340 -10.40 11.89 16.54
N LEU A 341 -9.39 12.48 15.88
CA LEU A 341 -8.64 11.84 14.81
C LEU A 341 -7.41 11.13 15.41
N TYR A 342 -7.57 9.91 15.93
CA TYR A 342 -6.55 9.29 16.79
C TYR A 342 -5.83 8.06 16.21
N VAL A 343 -6.22 7.58 15.03
CA VAL A 343 -5.58 6.40 14.39
C VAL A 343 -4.76 6.84 13.18
N GLY A 344 -3.51 6.38 13.13
CA GLY A 344 -2.65 6.56 11.95
C GLY A 344 -1.98 7.93 11.82
N LEU A 345 -2.14 8.82 12.81
CA LEU A 345 -1.44 10.11 12.87
C LEU A 345 -0.13 10.01 13.66
N SER A 346 0.79 10.97 13.43
CA SER A 346 2.03 11.12 14.19
C SER A 346 1.77 11.79 15.55
N ALA A 347 2.76 11.73 16.46
CA ALA A 347 2.67 12.40 17.77
C ALA A 347 2.42 13.92 17.65
N GLU A 348 3.09 14.58 16.70
CA GLU A 348 2.92 16.01 16.40
C GLU A 348 1.51 16.31 15.84
N GLN A 349 0.97 15.42 15.00
CA GLN A 349 -0.40 15.55 14.47
C GLN A 349 -1.48 15.32 15.54
N HIS A 350 -1.20 14.47 16.52
CA HIS A 350 -2.07 14.32 17.70
C HIS A 350 -2.08 15.58 18.57
N GLU A 351 -0.95 16.26 18.72
CA GLU A 351 -0.88 17.55 19.43
C GLU A 351 -1.70 18.64 18.72
N ILE A 352 -1.67 18.68 17.38
CA ILE A 352 -2.45 19.64 16.58
C ILE A 352 -3.96 19.51 16.81
N THR A 353 -4.46 18.28 16.88
CA THR A 353 -5.91 18.01 17.08
C THR A 353 -6.31 17.94 18.55
N GLY A 354 -5.35 18.03 19.49
CA GLY A 354 -5.59 17.76 20.90
C GLY A 354 -5.99 16.31 21.19
N SER A 355 -5.84 15.40 20.23
CA SER A 355 -6.21 14.00 20.39
C SER A 355 -5.15 13.27 21.22
N HIS A 356 -5.60 12.41 22.13
CA HIS A 356 -4.72 11.63 22.99
C HIS A 356 -4.86 10.15 22.63
N PRO A 357 -4.07 9.66 21.66
CA PRO A 357 -4.27 8.32 21.08
C PRO A 357 -4.20 7.20 22.11
N ARG A 358 -3.46 7.42 23.20
CA ARG A 358 -3.41 6.46 24.31
C ARG A 358 -4.71 6.43 25.11
N LEU A 359 -5.34 7.57 25.39
CA LEU A 359 -6.60 7.57 26.15
C LEU A 359 -7.77 7.09 25.27
N LEU A 360 -7.77 7.46 24.00
CA LEU A 360 -8.80 7.05 23.04
C LEU A 360 -8.71 5.55 22.72
N HIS A 361 -7.51 4.99 22.62
CA HIS A 361 -7.38 3.54 22.51
C HIS A 361 -7.85 2.79 23.76
N ALA A 362 -7.69 3.39 24.95
CA ALA A 362 -8.23 2.81 26.17
C ALA A 362 -9.78 2.82 26.15
N GLU A 363 -10.39 3.92 25.73
CA GLU A 363 -11.84 4.01 25.52
C GLU A 363 -12.34 2.98 24.50
N ASP A 364 -11.63 2.80 23.37
CA ASP A 364 -11.97 1.77 22.38
C ASP A 364 -11.96 0.36 22.98
N ILE A 365 -10.89 0.01 23.70
CA ILE A 365 -10.77 -1.28 24.37
C ILE A 365 -11.95 -1.47 25.33
N TRP A 366 -12.29 -0.45 26.12
CA TRP A 366 -13.43 -0.46 27.04
C TRP A 366 -14.76 -0.66 26.30
N ALA A 367 -15.05 0.13 25.27
CA ALA A 367 -16.33 0.07 24.55
C ALA A 367 -16.51 -1.26 23.80
N HIS A 368 -15.44 -1.80 23.22
CA HIS A 368 -15.49 -3.08 22.51
C HIS A 368 -15.59 -4.27 23.45
N THR A 369 -14.95 -4.21 24.62
CA THR A 369 -15.11 -5.25 25.65
C THR A 369 -16.51 -5.22 26.23
N TRP A 370 -17.05 -4.03 26.53
CA TRP A 370 -18.43 -3.80 26.96
C TRP A 370 -19.43 -4.41 25.98
N LYS A 371 -19.32 -4.06 24.70
CA LYS A 371 -20.22 -4.58 23.66
C LYS A 371 -20.23 -6.09 23.65
N LYS A 372 -19.05 -6.72 23.63
CA LYS A 372 -18.92 -8.18 23.54
C LYS A 372 -19.48 -8.92 24.76
N THR A 373 -19.57 -8.27 25.91
CA THR A 373 -19.98 -8.89 27.17
C THR A 373 -21.39 -8.49 27.59
N SER A 374 -21.96 -7.46 26.96
CA SER A 374 -23.36 -7.07 27.15
C SER A 374 -24.31 -8.14 26.59
N PRO A 375 -25.46 -8.40 27.24
CA PRO A 375 -26.40 -9.45 26.80
C PRO A 375 -26.92 -9.28 25.37
N ASP A 376 -27.04 -8.03 24.90
CA ASP A 376 -27.65 -7.67 23.61
C ASP A 376 -26.65 -7.06 22.62
N PHE A 377 -25.34 -7.20 22.86
CA PHE A 377 -24.28 -6.54 22.08
C PHE A 377 -24.45 -5.02 21.96
N THR A 378 -24.94 -4.42 23.04
CA THR A 378 -25.17 -2.98 23.14
C THR A 378 -23.85 -2.24 23.35
N TRP A 379 -23.71 -1.12 22.65
CA TRP A 379 -22.63 -0.18 22.92
C TRP A 379 -22.91 0.60 24.21
N PRO A 380 -21.86 1.06 24.92
CA PRO A 380 -22.02 2.02 26.00
C PRO A 380 -22.69 3.30 25.49
N THR A 381 -23.52 3.89 26.35
CA THR A 381 -24.22 5.15 26.10
C THR A 381 -23.26 6.34 26.05
N ALA A 382 -23.72 7.47 25.49
CA ALA A 382 -22.96 8.71 25.46
C ALA A 382 -22.61 9.24 26.87
N GLU A 383 -23.50 9.02 27.85
CA GLU A 383 -23.27 9.38 29.25
C GLU A 383 -22.14 8.53 29.86
N GLU A 384 -22.16 7.22 29.67
CA GLU A 384 -21.11 6.30 30.15
C GLU A 384 -19.74 6.58 29.50
N ARG A 385 -19.72 6.90 28.19
CA ARG A 385 -18.50 7.33 27.48
C ARG A 385 -17.94 8.61 28.08
N THR A 386 -18.82 9.58 28.38
CA THR A 386 -18.43 10.85 28.99
C THR A 386 -17.81 10.65 30.37
N GLU A 387 -18.39 9.77 31.19
CA GLU A 387 -17.83 9.43 32.50
C GLU A 387 -16.45 8.76 32.41
N LEU A 388 -16.28 7.79 31.50
CA LEU A 388 -14.98 7.14 31.29
C LEU A 388 -13.92 8.16 30.85
N ARG A 389 -14.24 9.03 29.88
CA ARG A 389 -13.33 10.07 29.39
C ARG A 389 -12.89 11.00 30.52
N ALA A 390 -13.78 11.36 31.44
CA ALA A 390 -13.44 12.16 32.61
C ALA A 390 -12.40 11.45 33.52
N HIS A 391 -12.53 10.13 33.73
CA HIS A 391 -11.52 9.36 34.48
C HIS A 391 -10.19 9.22 33.74
N LEU A 392 -10.21 8.96 32.43
CA LEU A 392 -9.01 8.90 31.59
C LEU A 392 -8.25 10.23 31.61
N GLU A 393 -8.98 11.35 31.59
CA GLU A 393 -8.41 12.70 31.68
C GLU A 393 -7.84 13.00 33.08
N GLN A 394 -8.48 12.54 34.15
CA GLN A 394 -7.92 12.62 35.50
C GLN A 394 -6.63 11.80 35.64
N LEU A 395 -6.60 10.59 35.08
CA LEU A 395 -5.38 9.75 35.01
C LEU A 395 -4.28 10.42 34.18
N ARG A 396 -4.63 11.15 33.12
CA ARG A 396 -3.70 11.97 32.35
C ARG A 396 -3.01 13.02 33.20
N GLN A 397 -3.78 13.66 34.08
CA GLN A 397 -3.31 14.76 34.92
C GLN A 397 -2.56 14.27 36.17
N SER A 398 -2.73 13.00 36.57
CA SER A 398 -1.98 12.39 37.67
C SER A 398 -0.62 11.83 37.18
N ALA A 399 0.39 11.84 38.05
CA ALA A 399 1.77 11.54 37.65
C ALA A 399 1.96 10.07 37.20
N SER A 400 2.53 9.92 35.99
CA SER A 400 3.07 8.71 35.36
C SER A 400 2.31 7.40 35.59
N TYR A 401 1.31 7.14 34.76
CA TYR A 401 0.73 5.81 34.58
C TYR A 401 1.46 5.04 33.46
N ASN A 402 1.50 3.71 33.57
CA ASN A 402 1.91 2.86 32.46
C ASN A 402 0.73 2.74 31.47
N THR A 403 1.00 2.93 30.18
CA THR A 403 -0.01 2.81 29.12
C THR A 403 -0.66 1.42 29.08
N LEU A 404 0.09 0.36 29.36
CA LEU A 404 -0.42 -1.00 29.40
C LEU A 404 -1.37 -1.23 30.58
N ASP A 405 -1.12 -0.58 31.72
CA ASP A 405 -1.98 -0.66 32.90
C ASP A 405 -3.32 0.03 32.65
N VAL A 406 -3.31 1.17 31.96
CA VAL A 406 -4.54 1.86 31.53
C VAL A 406 -5.36 1.02 30.55
N TYR A 407 -4.72 0.36 29.58
CA TYR A 407 -5.42 -0.55 28.65
C TYR A 407 -6.01 -1.76 29.38
N THR A 408 -5.27 -2.30 30.34
CA THR A 408 -5.73 -3.43 31.16
C THR A 408 -6.90 -3.03 32.04
N ALA A 409 -6.84 -1.86 32.67
CA ALA A 409 -7.93 -1.30 33.46
C ALA A 409 -9.18 -1.04 32.60
N ALA A 410 -9.00 -0.49 31.39
CA ALA A 410 -10.08 -0.23 30.46
C ALA A 410 -10.78 -1.51 29.99
N ALA A 411 -10.03 -2.56 29.67
CA ALA A 411 -10.59 -3.87 29.31
C ALA A 411 -11.39 -4.49 30.48
N LYS A 412 -10.89 -4.37 31.71
CA LYS A 412 -11.58 -4.87 32.92
C LYS A 412 -12.85 -4.09 33.20
N ALA A 413 -12.80 -2.76 33.11
CA ALA A 413 -13.95 -1.90 33.29
C ALA A 413 -15.02 -2.18 32.25
N GLY A 414 -14.65 -2.38 30.98
CA GLY A 414 -15.60 -2.74 29.92
C GLY A 414 -16.23 -4.12 30.13
N LEU A 415 -15.44 -5.12 30.55
CA LEU A 415 -15.97 -6.44 30.93
C LEU A 415 -17.02 -6.36 32.05
N ALA A 416 -16.81 -5.46 33.01
CA ALA A 416 -17.68 -5.26 34.18
C ALA A 416 -18.83 -4.27 33.94
N HIS A 417 -18.95 -3.70 32.73
CA HIS A 417 -19.90 -2.64 32.42
C HIS A 417 -19.78 -1.44 33.40
N ALA A 418 -18.55 -1.03 33.70
CA ALA A 418 -18.24 0.06 34.62
C ALA A 418 -17.44 1.19 33.93
N THR A 419 -17.60 2.43 34.39
CA THR A 419 -16.90 3.62 33.87
C THR A 419 -15.65 3.99 34.69
N ALA A 420 -15.47 3.36 35.86
CA ALA A 420 -14.30 3.55 36.72
C ALA A 420 -13.11 2.69 36.27
N LEU A 421 -11.92 3.30 36.18
CA LEU A 421 -10.67 2.63 35.84
C LEU A 421 -9.84 2.39 37.10
N ASP A 422 -9.66 1.11 37.45
CA ASP A 422 -8.74 0.71 38.50
C ASP A 422 -7.32 0.53 37.92
N VAL A 423 -6.57 1.63 37.90
CA VAL A 423 -5.17 1.67 37.45
C VAL A 423 -4.27 1.59 38.67
N PRO A 424 -3.38 0.58 38.79
CA PRO A 424 -2.45 0.49 39.91
C PRO A 424 -1.59 1.75 39.99
N HIS A 425 -1.53 2.41 41.15
CA HIS A 425 -0.63 3.55 41.33
C HIS A 425 0.81 3.03 41.32
N PRO A 426 1.78 3.74 40.69
CA PRO A 426 3.19 3.32 40.69
C PRO A 426 3.81 3.10 42.08
N HIS A 427 3.19 3.60 43.16
CA HIS A 427 3.60 3.37 44.53
C HIS A 427 3.10 2.04 45.14
N ASP A 428 2.08 1.39 44.56
CA ASP A 428 1.50 0.16 45.11
C ASP A 428 2.23 -1.11 44.63
N ALA A 429 3.06 -1.02 43.58
CA ALA A 429 3.79 -2.15 43.00
C ALA A 429 5.08 -2.53 43.77
N ALA A 430 5.47 -1.76 44.80
CA ALA A 430 6.75 -1.94 45.47
C ALA A 430 6.79 -3.07 46.53
N GLU A 431 5.68 -3.71 46.88
CA GLU A 431 5.65 -4.60 48.06
C GLU A 431 5.42 -6.10 47.83
N GLN A 432 5.28 -6.61 46.60
CA GLN A 432 5.17 -8.07 46.41
C GLN A 432 6.01 -8.58 45.24
N PRO A 433 7.09 -9.36 45.49
CA PRO A 433 7.75 -10.09 44.42
C PRO A 433 6.77 -11.13 43.84
N PRO A 434 6.70 -11.29 42.51
CA PRO A 434 5.75 -12.22 41.91
C PRO A 434 6.10 -13.65 42.33
N THR A 435 5.14 -14.34 42.94
CA THR A 435 5.18 -15.80 43.13
C THR A 435 5.34 -16.49 41.77
N PRO A 436 6.31 -17.40 41.61
CA PRO A 436 6.50 -18.08 40.33
C PRO A 436 5.29 -18.96 40.02
N VAL A 437 4.63 -18.67 38.90
CA VAL A 437 3.56 -19.50 38.34
C VAL A 437 4.19 -20.78 37.81
N GLY A 438 4.01 -21.88 38.55
CA GLY A 438 4.42 -23.21 38.11
C GLY A 438 3.58 -23.66 36.91
N LEU A 439 4.25 -24.20 35.89
CA LEU A 439 3.60 -24.86 34.76
C LEU A 439 2.70 -26.03 35.25
N PRO A 440 1.54 -26.26 34.62
CA PRO A 440 0.72 -27.44 34.86
C PRO A 440 1.54 -28.74 34.63
N PRO A 441 1.29 -29.82 35.40
CA PRO A 441 2.15 -31.02 35.47
C PRO A 441 2.15 -31.89 34.19
N GLU A 442 1.50 -31.44 33.13
CA GLU A 442 1.27 -32.18 31.88
C GLU A 442 2.38 -31.98 30.85
N PHE A 443 3.27 -31.00 31.08
CA PHE A 443 4.33 -30.59 30.14
C PHE A 443 5.75 -30.62 30.73
N ALA A 444 5.97 -31.34 31.83
CA ALA A 444 7.33 -31.60 32.31
C ALA A 444 7.96 -32.81 31.57
N PRO A 445 9.16 -32.71 30.98
CA PRO A 445 9.80 -33.82 30.31
C PRO A 445 10.26 -34.87 31.34
N GLY A 446 9.55 -35.99 31.39
CA GLY A 446 9.86 -37.14 32.23
C GLY A 446 11.17 -37.79 31.81
N GLY A 447 12.23 -37.55 32.57
CA GLY A 447 13.40 -38.41 32.60
C GLY A 447 13.09 -39.66 33.42
N SER A 448 13.21 -40.84 32.82
CA SER A 448 13.53 -42.05 33.57
C SER A 448 14.61 -42.84 32.85
N ARG A 449 15.78 -42.91 33.49
CA ARG A 449 16.79 -43.94 33.24
C ARG A 449 16.29 -45.21 33.93
N ALA A 450 16.15 -46.30 33.19
CA ALA A 450 16.17 -47.64 33.77
C ALA A 450 17.02 -48.59 32.92
N ARG A 451 17.91 -49.28 33.64
CA ARG A 451 18.93 -50.27 33.29
C ARG A 451 18.56 -51.35 32.26
N MET A 452 19.59 -51.79 31.51
CA MET A 452 19.71 -53.10 30.84
C MET A 452 19.73 -54.28 31.84
N PRO A 453 19.41 -55.51 31.37
CA PRO A 453 20.43 -56.56 31.16
C PRO A 453 20.36 -57.16 29.72
N ALA A 454 21.48 -57.47 29.03
CA ALA A 454 22.20 -58.76 28.97
C ALA A 454 21.29 -59.92 28.47
N ASP A 455 21.52 -60.68 27.40
CA ASP A 455 22.75 -61.21 26.78
C ASP A 455 22.53 -61.65 25.32
N ASP A 456 23.67 -61.82 24.63
CA ASP A 456 24.05 -62.84 23.66
C ASP A 456 23.35 -63.06 22.29
N ASP A 457 24.21 -62.88 21.28
CA ASP A 457 24.60 -63.86 20.26
C ASP A 457 24.17 -63.68 18.79
N GLN A 458 25.21 -63.81 17.97
CA GLN A 458 25.28 -64.33 16.60
C GLN A 458 25.05 -63.41 15.38
N ALA A 459 26.20 -63.21 14.72
CA ALA A 459 26.46 -63.44 13.29
C ALA A 459 26.31 -62.29 12.29
N ALA A 460 27.47 -61.82 11.81
CA ALA A 460 27.66 -61.19 10.50
C ALA A 460 27.57 -62.25 9.37
N PRO A 461 27.39 -61.88 8.07
CA PRO A 461 28.46 -61.25 7.27
C PRO A 461 27.96 -60.09 6.37
N ARG A 462 28.70 -58.97 6.27
CA ARG A 462 29.62 -58.59 5.15
C ARG A 462 29.20 -59.08 3.75
N LEU A 463 29.11 -58.15 2.80
CA LEU A 463 30.15 -57.87 1.78
C LEU A 463 29.60 -56.96 0.64
N THR A 464 30.34 -55.86 0.38
CA THR A 464 30.83 -55.36 -0.93
C THR A 464 29.83 -55.09 -2.07
N GLY A 465 29.94 -54.03 -2.87
CA GLY A 465 31.03 -53.09 -3.07
C GLY A 465 30.75 -52.16 -4.27
N ASP A 466 31.66 -51.19 -4.42
CA ASP A 466 32.12 -50.48 -5.64
C ASP A 466 31.08 -49.94 -6.63
N ALA A 467 30.87 -48.62 -6.67
CA ALA A 467 31.68 -47.64 -7.39
C ALA A 467 31.42 -47.61 -8.91
N ARG A 468 30.91 -46.48 -9.42
CA ARG A 468 31.64 -45.63 -10.38
C ARG A 468 30.87 -44.34 -10.73
N VAL A 469 31.64 -43.26 -10.59
CA VAL A 469 31.46 -41.92 -11.13
C VAL A 469 31.70 -41.96 -12.65
N CYS A 470 30.98 -41.15 -13.42
CA CYS A 470 31.49 -40.43 -14.60
C CYS A 470 30.50 -39.34 -15.05
N ALA A 471 30.91 -38.08 -14.94
CA ALA A 471 30.41 -36.94 -15.73
C ALA A 471 31.28 -36.78 -17.01
N PRO A 472 31.21 -35.66 -17.75
CA PRO A 472 30.14 -35.11 -18.60
C PRO A 472 30.58 -35.05 -20.09
N ALA A 473 29.70 -34.66 -21.01
CA ALA A 473 30.10 -34.22 -22.35
C ALA A 473 29.21 -33.09 -22.90
N SER A 474 29.89 -32.10 -23.46
CA SER A 474 29.46 -30.87 -24.12
C SER A 474 29.09 -31.08 -25.60
N SER A 475 28.67 -29.96 -26.22
CA SER A 475 28.48 -29.60 -27.65
C SER A 475 27.25 -30.17 -28.36
N ASP A 476 26.25 -29.32 -28.65
CA ASP A 476 26.18 -28.45 -29.83
C ASP A 476 25.34 -27.20 -29.58
#